data_AF-Q252K3-F1
#
_entry.id   AF-Q252K3-F1
#
_cell.length_a   1.000
_cell.length_b   1.000
_cell.length_c   1.000
_cell.angle_alpha   90.00
_cell.angle_beta   90.00
_cell.angle_gamma   90.00
#
_symmetry.space_group_name_H-M   'P 1'
#
loop_
_entity.id
_entity.type
_entity.pdbx_description
1 polymer ?
#
loop_
_entity_poly.entity_id
_entity_poly.type
_entity_poly.pdbx_seq_one_letter_code
_entity_poly.pdbx_strand_id
1 'polypeptide(L)'
;MSKLIKEASAFFQKNKENTAKEFHKKEFAMDVFSVSLSEDEKEQIENLIVSRYDHLDSKFSNGLASIKLLTGQIKSIQKQHVLLIGEKIYRVREILRSMNSPETTFSAWVNLVFHTKSSAYNALGYYELFISLPDKNTKSLFQSIPYKTAYLLASRKGSVKEKVRILGKIEGMSNSSAIDILNKFLPSLRSSQAGKLVGFEEKNKELSEKLIEILKIVCSDLELSEHNRNLLQQLFEKTLHTNSGC
;
A
#
# COMPACT_ATOMS: atom_id res chain seq x y z
N MET A 1 9.24 -13.70 -62.89
CA MET A 1 8.74 -13.77 -61.50
C MET A 1 8.32 -12.38 -61.05
N SER A 2 7.06 -12.17 -60.70
CA SER A 2 6.49 -10.85 -60.45
C SER A 2 7.02 -10.23 -59.15
N LYS A 3 7.15 -8.90 -59.13
CA LYS A 3 7.58 -8.10 -57.98
C LYS A 3 6.73 -8.42 -56.72
N LEU A 4 5.45 -8.71 -56.92
CA LEU A 4 4.51 -9.14 -55.88
C LEU A 4 4.93 -10.43 -55.15
N ILE A 5 5.47 -11.42 -55.87
CA ILE A 5 5.88 -12.71 -55.26
C ILE A 5 7.11 -12.51 -54.38
N LYS A 6 8.04 -11.62 -54.78
CA LYS A 6 9.21 -11.29 -53.96
C LYS A 6 8.83 -10.52 -52.69
N GLU A 7 7.90 -9.57 -52.80
CA GLU A 7 7.42 -8.78 -51.67
C GLU A 7 6.60 -9.63 -50.67
N ALA A 8 5.75 -10.54 -51.17
CA ALA A 8 5.01 -11.47 -50.34
C ALA A 8 5.95 -12.42 -49.59
N SER A 9 6.94 -13.01 -50.25
CA SER A 9 7.92 -13.90 -49.61
C SER A 9 8.75 -13.18 -48.54
N ALA A 10 9.15 -11.93 -48.79
CA ALA A 10 9.87 -11.12 -47.79
C ALA A 10 8.99 -10.81 -46.56
N PHE A 11 7.69 -10.56 -46.77
CA PHE A 11 6.74 -10.33 -45.68
C PHE A 11 6.54 -11.57 -44.80
N PHE A 12 6.34 -12.76 -45.40
CA PHE A 12 6.17 -14.01 -44.65
C PHE A 12 7.43 -14.40 -43.89
N GLN A 13 8.61 -14.21 -44.49
CA GLN A 13 9.89 -14.47 -43.82
C GLN A 13 10.08 -13.56 -42.59
N LYS A 14 9.78 -12.25 -42.73
CA LYS A 14 9.86 -11.29 -41.64
C LYS A 14 8.88 -11.59 -40.50
N ASN A 15 7.67 -12.03 -40.82
CA ASN A 15 6.71 -12.47 -39.81
C ASN A 15 7.15 -13.74 -39.09
N LYS A 16 7.72 -14.72 -39.81
CA LYS A 16 8.26 -15.94 -39.19
C LYS A 16 9.40 -15.63 -38.24
N GLU A 17 10.30 -14.73 -38.61
CA GLU A 17 11.40 -14.24 -37.75
C GLU A 17 10.89 -13.46 -36.54
N ASN A 18 9.87 -12.62 -36.71
CA ASN A 18 9.26 -11.89 -35.58
C ASN A 18 8.56 -12.85 -34.61
N THR A 19 7.82 -13.84 -35.10
CA THR A 19 7.18 -14.86 -34.26
C THR A 19 8.24 -15.68 -33.53
N ALA A 20 9.32 -16.11 -34.20
CA ALA A 20 10.43 -16.81 -33.56
C ALA A 20 11.12 -15.96 -32.47
N LYS A 21 11.31 -14.65 -32.71
CA LYS A 21 11.83 -13.70 -31.72
C LYS A 21 10.89 -13.51 -30.54
N GLU A 22 9.57 -13.49 -30.75
CA GLU A 22 8.59 -13.43 -29.67
C GLU A 22 8.55 -14.72 -28.84
N PHE A 23 8.67 -15.88 -29.48
CA PHE A 23 8.78 -17.18 -28.79
C PHE A 23 10.07 -17.25 -27.96
N HIS A 24 11.22 -16.90 -28.53
CA HIS A 24 12.48 -16.85 -27.78
C HIS A 24 12.45 -15.81 -26.65
N LYS A 25 11.75 -14.68 -26.82
CA LYS A 25 11.56 -13.71 -25.73
C LYS A 25 10.70 -14.26 -24.60
N LYS A 26 9.67 -15.07 -24.90
CA LYS A 26 8.85 -15.76 -23.89
C LYS A 26 9.63 -16.88 -23.19
N GLU A 27 10.44 -17.63 -23.93
CA GLU A 27 11.27 -18.72 -23.43
C GLU A 27 12.41 -18.19 -22.53
N PHE A 28 13.10 -17.14 -22.97
CA PHE A 28 14.11 -16.44 -22.16
C PHE A 28 13.49 -15.80 -20.90
N ALA A 29 12.25 -15.28 -20.99
CA ALA A 29 11.53 -14.81 -19.81
C ALA A 29 11.11 -15.94 -18.86
N MET A 30 10.99 -17.19 -19.32
CA MET A 30 10.78 -18.35 -18.45
C MET A 30 12.07 -18.80 -17.78
N ASP A 31 13.20 -18.76 -18.50
CA ASP A 31 14.49 -19.28 -18.02
C ASP A 31 15.22 -18.33 -17.05
N VAL A 32 15.05 -17.00 -17.21
CA VAL A 32 15.66 -15.97 -16.33
C VAL A 32 15.10 -15.97 -14.90
N PHE A 33 13.95 -16.62 -14.65
CA PHE A 33 13.35 -16.70 -13.31
C PHE A 33 13.33 -18.13 -12.75
N SER A 34 14.23 -18.99 -13.21
CA SER A 34 14.38 -20.40 -12.83
C SER A 34 15.03 -20.64 -11.46
N VAL A 35 14.93 -19.70 -10.52
CA VAL A 35 15.29 -20.01 -9.12
C VAL A 35 14.26 -21.00 -8.61
N SER A 36 14.65 -22.26 -8.54
CA SER A 36 13.87 -23.32 -7.93
C SER A 36 13.79 -23.06 -6.43
N LEU A 37 12.57 -23.11 -5.90
CA LEU A 37 12.36 -23.15 -4.45
C LEU A 37 13.06 -24.39 -3.88
N SER A 38 13.58 -24.29 -2.65
CA SER A 38 14.04 -25.49 -1.95
C SER A 38 12.87 -26.44 -1.69
N GLU A 39 13.15 -27.72 -1.42
CA GLU A 39 12.09 -28.67 -1.07
C GLU A 39 11.33 -28.22 0.19
N ASP A 40 12.04 -27.74 1.22
CA ASP A 40 11.42 -27.17 2.42
C ASP A 40 10.45 -26.02 2.10
N GLU A 41 10.80 -25.13 1.17
CA GLU A 41 9.94 -24.02 0.77
C GLU A 41 8.72 -24.50 -0.01
N LYS A 42 8.89 -25.50 -0.89
CA LYS A 42 7.79 -26.13 -1.59
C LYS A 42 6.82 -26.78 -0.62
N GLU A 43 7.35 -27.49 0.38
CA GLU A 43 6.58 -28.16 1.42
C GLU A 43 5.84 -27.15 2.31
N GLN A 44 6.50 -26.05 2.71
CA GLN A 44 5.86 -24.98 3.49
C GLN A 44 4.69 -24.34 2.72
N ILE A 45 4.84 -24.11 1.41
CA ILE A 45 3.76 -23.61 0.55
C ILE A 45 2.65 -24.66 0.41
N GLU A 46 3.00 -25.93 0.22
CA GLU A 46 2.02 -27.02 0.17
C GLU A 46 1.21 -27.12 1.44
N ASN A 47 1.86 -27.19 2.60
CA ASN A 47 1.20 -27.28 3.89
C ASN A 47 0.28 -26.10 4.15
N LEU A 48 0.66 -24.89 3.74
CA LEU A 48 -0.16 -23.69 3.87
C LEU A 48 -1.46 -23.76 3.05
N ILE A 49 -1.43 -24.42 1.90
CA ILE A 49 -2.56 -24.49 0.96
C ILE A 49 -3.36 -25.78 1.16
N VAL A 50 -2.72 -26.93 1.36
CA VAL A 50 -3.31 -28.29 1.45
C VAL A 50 -3.93 -28.56 2.82
N SER A 51 -3.37 -28.04 3.92
CA SER A 51 -3.88 -28.31 5.30
C SER A 51 -5.32 -27.87 5.56
N ARG A 52 -6.00 -27.29 4.57
CA ARG A 52 -7.36 -26.73 4.67
C ARG A 52 -8.34 -27.23 3.60
N TYR A 53 -7.98 -28.22 2.79
CA TYR A 53 -8.84 -28.75 1.73
C TYR A 53 -8.93 -30.28 1.77
N ASP A 54 -10.14 -30.79 1.95
CA ASP A 54 -10.42 -32.23 2.03
C ASP A 54 -10.38 -32.95 0.66
N HIS A 55 -10.45 -32.19 -0.45
CA HIS A 55 -10.45 -32.76 -1.81
C HIS A 55 -9.55 -31.97 -2.76
N LEU A 56 -8.51 -32.63 -3.27
CA LEU A 56 -7.56 -32.10 -4.25
C LEU A 56 -8.08 -32.34 -5.68
N ASP A 57 -8.84 -31.38 -6.23
CA ASP A 57 -9.18 -31.33 -7.66
C ASP A 57 -7.96 -30.86 -8.50
N SER A 58 -7.96 -31.23 -9.79
CA SER A 58 -7.08 -30.71 -10.84
C SER A 58 -6.86 -29.19 -10.80
N LYS A 59 -7.92 -28.41 -10.51
CA LYS A 59 -7.82 -26.95 -10.37
C LYS A 59 -6.92 -26.55 -9.20
N PHE A 60 -6.98 -27.29 -8.10
CA PHE A 60 -6.17 -27.06 -6.92
C PHE A 60 -4.69 -27.36 -7.20
N SER A 61 -4.41 -28.51 -7.82
CA SER A 61 -3.05 -28.91 -8.20
C SER A 61 -2.39 -27.89 -9.13
N ASN A 62 -3.13 -27.41 -10.15
CA ASN A 62 -2.67 -26.37 -11.06
C ASN A 62 -2.43 -25.02 -10.35
N GLY A 63 -3.31 -24.66 -9.42
CA GLY A 63 -3.17 -23.43 -8.62
C GLY A 63 -1.92 -23.47 -7.73
N LEU A 64 -1.70 -24.59 -7.03
CA LEU A 64 -0.53 -24.84 -6.21
C LEU A 64 0.78 -24.75 -7.01
N ALA A 65 0.85 -25.42 -8.17
CA ALA A 65 2.01 -25.35 -9.06
C ALA A 65 2.28 -23.91 -9.52
N SER A 66 1.22 -23.16 -9.85
CA SER A 66 1.32 -21.75 -10.24
C SER A 66 1.82 -20.85 -9.11
N ILE A 67 1.37 -21.08 -7.87
CA ILE A 67 1.83 -20.32 -6.70
C ILE A 67 3.31 -20.59 -6.42
N LYS A 68 3.75 -21.85 -6.50
CA LYS A 68 5.18 -22.20 -6.36
C LYS A 68 6.03 -21.51 -7.42
N LEU A 69 5.60 -21.56 -8.69
CA LEU A 69 6.28 -20.88 -9.78
C LEU A 69 6.39 -19.37 -9.52
N LEU A 70 5.27 -18.70 -9.19
CA LEU A 70 5.25 -17.27 -8.90
C LEU A 70 6.15 -16.91 -7.71
N THR A 71 6.22 -17.78 -6.70
CA THR A 71 7.06 -17.57 -5.52
C THR A 71 8.55 -17.66 -5.88
N GLY A 72 8.96 -18.68 -6.66
CA GLY A 72 10.33 -18.76 -7.19
C GLY A 72 10.70 -17.53 -8.02
N GLN A 73 9.78 -17.09 -8.88
CA GLN A 73 9.95 -15.88 -9.68
C GLN A 73 10.12 -14.62 -8.80
N ILE A 74 9.34 -14.45 -7.74
CA ILE A 74 9.50 -13.31 -6.79
C ILE A 74 10.89 -13.32 -6.17
N LYS A 75 11.39 -14.49 -5.75
CA LYS A 75 12.72 -14.62 -5.14
C LYS A 75 13.87 -14.32 -6.11
N SER A 76 13.69 -14.65 -7.39
CA SER A 76 14.67 -14.39 -8.44
C SER A 76 14.73 -12.92 -8.90
N ILE A 77 13.70 -12.12 -8.59
CA ILE A 77 13.65 -10.71 -8.99
C ILE A 77 14.52 -9.87 -8.05
N GLN A 78 15.42 -9.07 -8.63
CA GLN A 78 16.16 -8.03 -7.89
C GLN A 78 15.19 -7.00 -7.28
N LYS A 79 15.50 -6.52 -6.07
CA LYS A 79 14.63 -5.65 -5.24
C LYS A 79 14.11 -4.37 -5.94
N GLN A 80 14.71 -3.95 -7.05
CA GLN A 80 14.35 -2.72 -7.77
C GLN A 80 13.16 -2.87 -8.73
N HIS A 81 12.70 -4.08 -9.04
CA HIS A 81 11.58 -4.31 -9.98
C HIS A 81 10.22 -4.44 -9.27
N VAL A 82 9.84 -3.40 -8.53
CA VAL A 82 8.63 -3.36 -7.69
C VAL A 82 7.35 -3.69 -8.47
N LEU A 83 7.22 -3.20 -9.70
CA LEU A 83 6.04 -3.46 -10.53
C LEU A 83 5.87 -4.97 -10.84
N LEU A 84 6.97 -5.66 -11.17
CA LEU A 84 6.95 -7.10 -11.47
C LEU A 84 6.65 -7.93 -10.23
N ILE A 85 7.22 -7.54 -9.08
CA ILE A 85 6.93 -8.19 -7.80
C ILE A 85 5.43 -8.02 -7.48
N GLY A 86 4.91 -6.80 -7.59
CA GLY A 86 3.50 -6.49 -7.34
C GLY A 86 2.54 -7.27 -8.23
N GLU A 87 2.86 -7.41 -9.53
CA GLU A 87 2.09 -8.24 -10.46
C GLU A 87 2.01 -9.71 -9.99
N LYS A 88 3.13 -10.29 -9.58
CA LYS A 88 3.17 -11.69 -9.14
C LYS A 88 2.41 -11.90 -7.84
N ILE A 89 2.53 -10.97 -6.88
CA ILE A 89 1.74 -10.98 -5.65
C ILE A 89 0.25 -10.92 -5.98
N TYR A 90 -0.14 -10.01 -6.88
CA TYR A 90 -1.53 -9.88 -7.33
C TYR A 90 -2.04 -11.20 -7.92
N ARG A 91 -1.27 -11.84 -8.82
CA ARG A 91 -1.63 -13.14 -9.41
C ARG A 91 -1.78 -14.24 -8.36
N VAL A 92 -0.91 -14.32 -7.36
CA VAL A 92 -1.06 -15.29 -6.26
C VAL A 92 -2.37 -15.07 -5.51
N ARG A 93 -2.71 -13.82 -5.18
CA ARG A 93 -3.98 -13.49 -4.54
C ARG A 93 -5.18 -13.91 -5.37
N GLU A 94 -5.13 -13.68 -6.69
CA GLU A 94 -6.19 -14.10 -7.62
C GLU A 94 -6.34 -15.61 -7.71
N ILE A 95 -5.22 -16.36 -7.75
CA ILE A 95 -5.24 -17.82 -7.76
C ILE A 95 -5.88 -18.35 -6.47
N LEU A 96 -5.43 -17.87 -5.31
CA LEU A 96 -6.00 -18.25 -4.01
C LEU A 96 -7.49 -17.94 -3.93
N ARG A 97 -7.93 -16.77 -4.40
CA ARG A 97 -9.34 -16.41 -4.47
C ARG A 97 -10.11 -17.36 -5.38
N SER A 98 -9.57 -17.70 -6.55
CA SER A 98 -10.20 -18.63 -7.49
C SER A 98 -10.32 -20.06 -6.95
N MET A 99 -9.46 -20.44 -6.01
CA MET A 99 -9.48 -21.71 -5.28
C MET A 99 -10.41 -21.68 -4.06
N ASN A 100 -11.12 -20.57 -3.83
CA ASN A 100 -11.92 -20.33 -2.63
C ASN A 100 -11.11 -20.43 -1.32
N SER A 101 -9.84 -20.05 -1.36
CA SER A 101 -8.98 -20.04 -0.18
C SER A 101 -9.45 -18.98 0.81
N PRO A 102 -9.42 -19.25 2.13
CA PRO A 102 -9.62 -18.23 3.14
C PRO A 102 -8.66 -17.04 2.92
N GLU A 103 -9.12 -15.82 3.19
CA GLU A 103 -8.30 -14.60 3.09
C GLU A 103 -7.02 -14.67 3.95
N THR A 104 -7.04 -15.44 5.04
CA THR A 104 -5.89 -15.67 5.91
C THR A 104 -4.75 -16.42 5.21
N THR A 105 -5.05 -17.23 4.19
CA THR A 105 -4.07 -18.01 3.43
C THR A 105 -3.13 -17.10 2.65
N PHE A 106 -3.66 -16.06 2.00
CA PHE A 106 -2.83 -15.07 1.30
C PHE A 106 -1.90 -14.34 2.28
N SER A 107 -2.43 -13.92 3.43
CA SER A 107 -1.62 -13.26 4.48
C SER A 107 -0.53 -14.16 5.05
N ALA A 108 -0.81 -15.45 5.23
CA ALA A 108 0.18 -16.43 5.66
C ALA A 108 1.27 -16.64 4.59
N TRP A 109 0.88 -16.73 3.31
CA TRP A 109 1.83 -16.83 2.20
C TRP A 109 2.73 -15.59 2.12
N VAL A 110 2.18 -14.39 2.35
CA VAL A 110 3.00 -13.16 2.43
C VAL A 110 4.07 -13.27 3.53
N ASN A 111 3.73 -13.81 4.70
CA ASN A 111 4.69 -13.97 5.81
C ASN A 111 5.79 -14.99 5.49
N LEU A 112 5.45 -16.01 4.71
CA LEU A 112 6.37 -17.03 4.28
C LEU A 112 7.40 -16.49 3.28
N VAL A 113 6.94 -15.70 2.31
CA VAL A 113 7.77 -15.26 1.17
C VAL A 113 8.55 -13.98 1.43
N PHE A 114 8.03 -13.09 2.29
CA PHE A 114 8.60 -11.76 2.48
C PHE A 114 9.10 -11.55 3.92
N HIS A 115 10.31 -11.01 4.03
CA HIS A 115 10.90 -10.60 5.31
C HIS A 115 10.03 -9.59 6.07
N THR A 116 9.34 -8.70 5.34
CA THR A 116 8.38 -7.78 5.95
C THR A 116 7.07 -7.76 5.16
N LYS A 117 5.95 -7.79 5.87
CA LYS A 117 4.60 -7.59 5.29
C LYS A 117 4.53 -6.28 4.49
N SER A 118 5.18 -5.23 5.00
CA SER A 118 5.19 -3.90 4.37
C SER A 118 5.75 -3.97 2.94
N SER A 119 6.84 -4.70 2.70
CA SER A 119 7.41 -4.87 1.36
C SER A 119 6.42 -5.49 0.38
N ALA A 120 5.71 -6.55 0.80
CA ALA A 120 4.72 -7.22 -0.04
C ALA A 120 3.52 -6.30 -0.35
N TYR A 121 2.93 -5.69 0.67
CA TYR A 121 1.76 -4.83 0.50
C TYR A 121 2.07 -3.53 -0.24
N ASN A 122 3.28 -2.98 -0.10
CA ASN A 122 3.71 -1.81 -0.88
C ASN A 122 3.85 -2.17 -2.37
N ALA A 123 4.45 -3.31 -2.69
CA ALA A 123 4.57 -3.76 -4.08
C ALA A 123 3.19 -4.09 -4.69
N LEU A 124 2.33 -4.76 -3.93
CA LEU A 124 0.95 -5.04 -4.34
C LEU A 124 0.17 -3.74 -4.60
N GLY A 125 0.15 -2.82 -3.63
CA GLY A 125 -0.55 -1.55 -3.77
C GLY A 125 0.01 -0.69 -4.91
N TYR A 126 1.32 -0.73 -5.14
CA TYR A 126 1.95 -0.09 -6.30
C TYR A 126 1.38 -0.64 -7.61
N TYR A 127 1.33 -1.97 -7.77
CA TYR A 127 0.80 -2.62 -8.98
C TYR A 127 -0.69 -2.34 -9.16
N GLU A 128 -1.48 -2.44 -8.10
CA GLU A 128 -2.93 -2.16 -8.14
C GLU A 128 -3.23 -0.72 -8.58
N LEU A 129 -2.50 0.26 -8.03
CA LEU A 129 -2.62 1.63 -8.49
C LEU A 129 -2.22 1.71 -9.96
N PHE A 130 -1.07 1.16 -10.35
CA PHE A 130 -0.58 1.20 -11.74
C PHE A 130 -1.61 0.67 -12.75
N ILE A 131 -2.25 -0.47 -12.49
CA ILE A 131 -3.25 -1.03 -13.42
C ILE A 131 -4.56 -0.23 -13.45
N SER A 132 -4.86 0.50 -12.36
CA SER A 132 -6.05 1.38 -12.30
C SER A 132 -5.87 2.71 -13.01
N LEU A 133 -4.63 3.10 -13.37
CA LEU A 133 -4.36 4.37 -14.05
C LEU A 133 -4.92 4.36 -15.48
N PRO A 134 -5.51 5.48 -15.94
CA PRO A 134 -6.34 5.50 -17.15
C PRO A 134 -5.54 5.33 -18.45
N ASP A 135 -4.33 5.87 -18.53
CA ASP A 135 -3.57 5.96 -19.77
C ASP A 135 -2.07 5.70 -19.57
N LYS A 136 -1.36 5.52 -20.68
CA LYS A 136 0.07 5.19 -20.71
C LYS A 136 0.96 6.32 -20.17
N ASN A 137 0.59 7.59 -20.38
CA ASN A 137 1.37 8.73 -19.91
C ASN A 137 1.30 8.83 -18.39
N THR A 138 0.10 8.69 -17.83
CA THR A 138 -0.10 8.66 -16.38
C THR A 138 0.63 7.47 -15.72
N LYS A 139 0.64 6.30 -16.37
CA LYS A 139 1.43 5.13 -15.93
C LYS A 139 2.93 5.42 -15.94
N SER A 140 3.44 6.02 -17.01
CA SER A 140 4.85 6.41 -17.12
C SER A 140 5.24 7.43 -16.04
N LEU A 141 4.37 8.39 -15.76
CA LEU A 141 4.57 9.38 -14.70
C LEU A 141 4.58 8.72 -13.31
N PHE A 142 3.68 7.78 -13.04
CA PHE A 142 3.70 7.03 -11.78
C PHE A 142 4.97 6.18 -11.61
N GLN A 143 5.56 5.71 -12.72
CA GLN A 143 6.83 4.99 -12.68
C GLN A 143 8.05 5.91 -12.52
N SER A 144 7.95 7.19 -12.86
CA SER A 144 9.07 8.13 -12.74
C SER A 144 9.18 8.76 -11.34
N ILE A 145 8.10 8.78 -10.56
CA ILE A 145 8.15 9.33 -9.19
C ILE A 145 8.94 8.41 -8.24
N PRO A 146 9.51 8.97 -7.16
CA PRO A 146 10.20 8.16 -6.17
C PRO A 146 9.33 7.07 -5.53
N TYR A 147 9.91 5.88 -5.30
CA TYR A 147 9.17 4.72 -4.77
C TYR A 147 8.45 5.00 -3.45
N LYS A 148 9.07 5.73 -2.53
CA LYS A 148 8.44 6.07 -1.24
C LYS A 148 7.17 6.88 -1.45
N THR A 149 7.21 7.88 -2.35
CA THR A 149 6.05 8.66 -2.74
C THR A 149 4.98 7.78 -3.42
N ALA A 150 5.40 6.88 -4.32
CA ALA A 150 4.50 5.97 -5.01
C ALA A 150 3.75 5.04 -4.04
N TYR A 151 4.45 4.46 -3.06
CA TYR A 151 3.83 3.63 -2.01
C TYR A 151 2.84 4.40 -1.15
N LEU A 152 3.19 5.64 -0.79
CA LEU A 152 2.29 6.49 -0.02
C LEU A 152 1.06 6.88 -0.84
N LEU A 153 1.22 7.19 -2.13
CA LEU A 153 0.10 7.48 -3.03
C LEU A 153 -0.81 6.26 -3.20
N ALA A 154 -0.24 5.06 -3.37
CA ALA A 154 -0.97 3.81 -3.48
C ALA A 154 -1.78 3.50 -2.22
N SER A 155 -1.18 3.62 -1.03
CA SER A 155 -1.82 3.31 0.26
C SER A 155 -2.85 4.35 0.74
N ARG A 156 -2.80 5.59 0.25
CA ARG A 156 -3.76 6.63 0.65
C ARG A 156 -5.15 6.36 0.11
N LYS A 157 -6.17 6.61 0.95
CA LYS A 157 -7.58 6.64 0.54
C LYS A 157 -7.79 7.80 -0.43
N GLY A 158 -8.61 7.59 -1.46
CA GLY A 158 -8.93 8.57 -2.49
C GLY A 158 -9.23 7.88 -3.82
N SER A 159 -10.01 8.55 -4.66
CA SER A 159 -10.34 8.07 -6.00
C SER A 159 -9.09 8.06 -6.90
N VAL A 160 -9.11 7.21 -7.93
CA VAL A 160 -8.04 7.21 -8.95
C VAL A 160 -7.87 8.60 -9.56
N LYS A 161 -8.99 9.30 -9.84
CA LYS A 161 -8.98 10.67 -10.38
C LYS A 161 -8.22 11.66 -9.49
N GLU A 162 -8.38 11.58 -8.17
CA GLU A 162 -7.63 12.42 -7.22
C GLU A 162 -6.14 12.06 -7.20
N LYS A 163 -5.81 10.78 -7.25
CA LYS A 163 -4.42 10.32 -7.30
C LYS A 163 -3.73 10.77 -8.59
N VAL A 164 -4.41 10.74 -9.73
CA VAL A 164 -3.91 11.25 -11.01
C VAL A 164 -3.68 12.77 -10.96
N ARG A 165 -4.62 13.54 -10.38
CA ARG A 165 -4.45 14.98 -10.18
C ARG A 165 -3.19 15.30 -9.36
N ILE A 166 -2.89 14.47 -8.36
CA ILE A 166 -1.72 14.66 -7.52
C ILE A 166 -0.45 14.22 -8.23
N LEU A 167 -0.49 13.17 -9.05
CA LEU A 167 0.65 12.76 -9.88
C LEU A 167 1.17 13.91 -10.73
N GLY A 168 0.30 14.64 -11.41
CA GLY A 168 0.68 15.83 -12.18
C GLY A 168 1.24 16.98 -11.34
N LYS A 169 0.99 16.99 -10.02
CA LYS A 169 1.57 17.99 -9.09
C LYS A 169 2.92 17.59 -8.52
N ILE A 170 3.29 16.31 -8.56
CA ILE A 170 4.54 15.79 -7.97
C ILE A 170 5.58 15.38 -9.01
N GLU A 171 5.28 15.58 -10.29
CA GLU A 171 6.21 15.30 -11.38
C GLU A 171 7.54 16.01 -11.19
N GLY A 172 8.65 15.28 -11.34
CA GLY A 172 10.01 15.81 -11.22
C GLY A 172 10.41 16.25 -9.80
N MET A 173 9.57 16.06 -8.79
CA MET A 173 9.88 16.47 -7.41
C MET A 173 10.77 15.46 -6.68
N SER A 174 11.52 15.97 -5.71
CA SER A 174 12.23 15.13 -4.74
C SER A 174 11.26 14.36 -3.85
N ASN A 175 11.75 13.33 -3.16
CA ASN A 175 10.98 12.55 -2.19
C ASN A 175 10.29 13.43 -1.14
N SER A 176 10.99 14.39 -0.53
CA SER A 176 10.44 15.24 0.53
C SER A 176 9.31 16.12 -0.01
N SER A 177 9.59 16.88 -1.07
CA SER A 177 8.62 17.81 -1.65
C SER A 177 7.37 17.09 -2.16
N ALA A 178 7.54 15.92 -2.79
CA ALA A 178 6.42 15.13 -3.27
C ALA A 178 5.54 14.60 -2.11
N ILE A 179 6.16 14.18 -1.00
CA ILE A 179 5.43 13.74 0.21
C ILE A 179 4.68 14.91 0.86
N ASP A 180 5.23 16.12 0.86
CA ASP A 180 4.56 17.31 1.40
C ASP A 180 3.30 17.66 0.61
N ILE A 181 3.40 17.65 -0.73
CA ILE A 181 2.25 17.80 -1.62
C ILE A 181 1.23 16.69 -1.36
N LEU A 182 1.68 15.44 -1.25
CA LEU A 182 0.82 14.31 -0.94
C LEU A 182 0.08 14.53 0.39
N ASN A 183 0.76 14.99 1.45
CA ASN A 183 0.19 15.26 2.77
C ASN A 183 -0.86 16.37 2.74
N LYS A 184 -0.66 17.38 1.89
CA LYS A 184 -1.62 18.47 1.70
C LYS A 184 -2.92 18.01 1.02
N PHE A 185 -2.83 17.14 0.01
CA PHE A 185 -4.00 16.77 -0.82
C PHE A 185 -4.63 15.43 -0.45
N LEU A 186 -3.88 14.51 0.17
CA LEU A 186 -4.34 13.20 0.64
C LEU A 186 -3.73 12.92 2.02
N PRO A 187 -4.15 13.62 3.09
CA PRO A 187 -3.56 13.44 4.41
C PRO A 187 -3.68 12.00 4.90
N SER A 188 -2.67 11.55 5.65
CA SER A 188 -2.75 10.23 6.28
C SER A 188 -3.79 10.23 7.39
N LEU A 189 -4.46 9.10 7.62
CA LEU A 189 -5.43 8.96 8.73
C LEU A 189 -4.81 9.32 10.08
N ARG A 190 -3.52 9.03 10.29
CA ARG A 190 -2.77 9.38 11.51
C ARG A 190 -2.51 10.88 11.62
N SER A 191 -2.15 11.56 10.52
CA SER A 191 -1.92 13.01 10.55
C SER A 191 -3.22 13.80 10.75
N SER A 192 -4.36 13.30 10.29
CA SER A 192 -5.68 13.87 10.59
C SER A 192 -6.04 13.79 12.08
N GLN A 193 -5.51 12.80 12.81
CA GLN A 193 -5.66 12.69 14.26
C GLN A 193 -4.61 13.52 15.02
N ALA A 194 -3.35 13.54 14.57
CA ALA A 194 -2.29 14.34 15.19
C ALA A 194 -2.58 15.85 15.10
N GLY A 195 -3.11 16.34 13.98
CA GLY A 195 -3.52 17.74 13.85
C GLY A 195 -4.67 18.13 14.78
N LYS A 196 -5.52 17.18 15.20
CA LYS A 196 -6.53 17.41 16.24
C LYS A 196 -5.90 17.48 17.63
N LEU A 197 -4.96 16.58 17.95
CA LEU A 197 -4.30 16.51 19.26
C LEU A 197 -3.45 17.75 19.59
N VAL A 198 -2.68 18.27 18.61
CA VAL A 198 -1.87 19.48 18.81
C VAL A 198 -2.76 20.69 19.17
N GLY A 199 -3.94 20.81 18.54
CA GLY A 199 -4.90 21.86 18.87
C GLY A 199 -5.57 21.70 20.25
N PHE A 200 -5.58 20.50 20.83
CA PHE A 200 -6.06 20.28 22.21
C PHE A 200 -4.98 20.64 23.23
N GLU A 201 -3.71 20.30 22.97
CA GLU A 201 -2.60 20.64 23.88
C GLU A 201 -2.36 22.15 23.98
N GLU A 202 -2.40 22.87 22.85
CA GLU A 202 -2.24 24.34 22.86
C GLU A 202 -3.37 25.02 23.64
N LYS A 203 -4.62 24.60 23.45
CA LYS A 203 -5.77 25.13 24.21
C LYS A 203 -5.73 24.77 25.69
N ASN A 204 -5.28 23.56 26.03
CA ASN A 204 -5.11 23.16 27.42
C ASN A 204 -4.00 23.94 28.11
N LYS A 205 -2.91 24.26 27.38
CA LYS A 205 -1.85 25.12 27.88
C LYS A 205 -2.37 26.53 28.15
N GLU A 206 -3.09 27.14 27.20
CA GLU A 206 -3.71 28.45 27.38
C GLU A 206 -4.69 28.47 28.57
N LEU A 207 -5.53 27.44 28.69
CA LEU A 207 -6.45 27.28 29.82
C LEU A 207 -5.68 27.17 31.15
N SER A 208 -4.61 26.40 31.19
CA SER A 208 -3.79 26.21 32.40
C SER A 208 -3.12 27.52 32.83
N GLU A 209 -2.60 28.30 31.89
CA GLU A 209 -2.00 29.61 32.17
C GLU A 209 -3.03 30.59 32.76
N LYS A 210 -4.24 30.66 32.19
CA LYS A 210 -5.34 31.48 32.71
C LYS A 210 -5.80 31.03 34.10
N LEU A 211 -5.88 29.72 34.34
CA LEU A 211 -6.26 29.17 35.64
C LEU A 211 -5.22 29.51 36.71
N ILE A 212 -3.94 29.42 36.39
CA ILE A 212 -2.85 29.80 37.31
C ILE A 212 -2.92 31.29 37.64
N GLU A 213 -3.20 32.15 36.66
CA GLU A 213 -3.36 33.59 36.88
C GLU A 213 -4.53 33.90 37.82
N ILE A 214 -5.69 33.26 37.59
CA ILE A 214 -6.86 33.40 38.46
C ILE A 214 -6.55 32.90 39.88
N LEU A 215 -5.89 31.74 40.01
CA LEU A 215 -5.49 31.20 41.32
C LEU A 215 -4.55 32.17 42.05
N LYS A 216 -3.59 32.78 41.36
CA LYS A 216 -2.72 33.80 41.97
C LYS A 216 -3.52 34.99 42.46
N ILE A 217 -4.50 35.47 41.69
CA ILE A 217 -5.35 36.61 42.07
C ILE A 217 -6.22 36.26 43.28
N VAL A 218 -6.80 35.06 43.31
CA VAL A 218 -7.67 34.57 44.40
C VAL A 218 -6.87 34.27 45.67
N CYS A 219 -5.64 33.78 45.54
CA CYS A 219 -4.75 33.49 46.67
C CYS A 219 -3.93 34.70 47.14
N SER A 220 -3.91 35.79 46.38
CA SER A 220 -3.57 37.10 46.92
C SER A 220 -4.74 37.53 47.79
N ASP A 221 -4.53 38.24 48.90
CA ASP A 221 -5.57 38.64 49.88
C ASP A 221 -6.65 39.61 49.34
N LEU A 222 -7.15 39.36 48.13
CA LEU A 222 -8.18 40.10 47.44
C LEU A 222 -9.54 39.70 47.99
N GLU A 223 -10.31 40.67 48.49
CA GLU A 223 -11.69 40.43 48.85
C GLU A 223 -12.52 40.14 47.60
N LEU A 224 -12.82 38.88 47.36
CA LEU A 224 -13.72 38.46 46.30
C LEU A 224 -15.15 38.92 46.57
N SER A 225 -15.77 39.55 45.57
CA SER A 225 -17.20 39.85 45.58
C SER A 225 -18.05 38.58 45.71
N GLU A 226 -19.26 38.72 46.24
CA GLU A 226 -20.22 37.63 46.38
C GLU A 226 -20.52 36.94 45.02
N HIS A 227 -20.57 37.71 43.94
CA HIS A 227 -20.70 37.19 42.58
C HIS A 227 -19.56 36.26 42.19
N ASN A 228 -18.31 36.65 42.44
CA ASN A 228 -17.12 35.85 42.10
C ASN A 228 -17.02 34.59 42.97
N ARG A 229 -17.43 34.68 44.25
CA ARG A 229 -17.52 33.51 45.14
C ARG A 229 -18.53 32.49 44.63
N ASN A 230 -19.71 32.94 44.19
CA ASN A 230 -20.73 32.08 43.61
C ASN A 230 -20.27 31.41 42.31
N LEU A 231 -19.52 32.11 41.45
CA LEU A 231 -18.95 31.53 40.23
C LEU A 231 -17.92 30.42 40.54
N LEU A 232 -17.04 30.65 41.51
CA LEU A 232 -16.07 29.65 41.96
C LEU A 232 -16.77 28.43 42.57
N GLN A 233 -17.81 28.64 43.38
CA GLN A 233 -18.60 27.56 43.95
C GLN A 233 -19.27 26.70 42.86
N GLN A 234 -19.91 27.32 41.88
CA GLN A 234 -20.51 26.60 40.74
C GLN A 234 -19.48 25.81 39.93
N LEU A 235 -18.25 26.33 39.79
CA LEU A 235 -17.15 25.65 39.12
C LEU A 235 -16.71 24.38 39.89
N PHE A 236 -16.60 24.46 41.21
CA PHE A 236 -16.21 23.31 42.05
C PHE A 236 -17.33 22.26 42.14
N GLU A 237 -18.60 22.68 42.25
CA GLU A 237 -19.75 21.76 42.28
C GLU A 237 -19.90 20.98 40.96
N LYS A 238 -19.70 21.65 39.82
CA LYS A 238 -19.74 20.98 38.51
C LYS A 238 -18.61 19.97 38.30
N THR A 239 -17.43 20.19 38.86
CA THR A 239 -16.29 19.28 38.70
C THR A 239 -16.34 18.08 39.65
N LEU A 240 -17.03 18.21 40.79
CA LEU A 240 -17.25 17.11 41.75
C LEU A 240 -18.34 16.12 41.30
N HIS A 241 -19.39 16.59 40.63
CA HIS A 241 -20.46 15.71 40.10
C HIS A 241 -20.07 14.87 38.88
N THR A 242 -18.94 15.18 38.22
CA THR A 242 -18.39 14.34 37.14
C THR A 242 -17.59 13.13 37.64
N ASN A 243 -17.22 13.07 38.92
CA ASN A 243 -16.41 11.97 39.49
C ASN A 243 -17.21 10.97 40.35
N SER A 244 -18.55 11.07 40.39
CA SER A 244 -19.42 10.14 41.14
C SER A 244 -20.08 9.06 40.26
N GLY A 245 -19.65 8.94 39.00
CA GLY A 245 -20.13 7.93 38.04
C GLY A 245 -18.98 7.13 37.43
N CYS A 246 -18.29 6.34 38.25
CA CYS A 246 -17.48 5.20 37.85
C CYS A 246 -17.69 4.09 38.88
#